data_AF-A0A2N6FBC9-F1
#
_entry.id   AF-A0A2N6FBC9-F1
#
_cell.length_a   1.000
_cell.length_b   1.000
_cell.length_c   1.000
_cell.angle_alpha   90.00
_cell.angle_beta   90.00
_cell.angle_gamma   90.00
#
_symmetry.space_group_name_H-M   'P 1'
#
loop_
_entity.id
_entity.type
_entity.pdbx_description
1 polymer ?
#
loop_
_entity_poly.entity_id
_entity_poly.type
_entity_poly.pdbx_seq_one_letter_code
_entity_poly.pdbx_strand_id
1 'polypeptide(L)' 'MNTEELVHKCILPVGAEEYEVLVYSRPDGLHVAKTVLADDDVIINDGPTLDSALEKHRNLLPLAINSRKLFVDGRKRS' A
#
# COMPACT_ATOMS: atom_id res chain seq x y z
N MET A 1 -8.26 1.43 23.28
CA MET A 1 -7.33 1.02 22.20
C MET A 1 -8.12 1.10 20.91
N ASN A 2 -7.89 2.14 20.11
CA ASN A 2 -8.54 2.29 18.81
C ASN A 2 -7.66 1.59 17.77
N THR A 3 -7.64 0.26 17.84
CA THR A 3 -6.90 -0.58 16.89
C THR A 3 -7.67 -0.63 15.57
N GLU A 4 -6.98 -0.33 14.48
CA GLU A 4 -7.47 -0.59 13.14
C GLU A 4 -7.78 -2.11 12.97
N GLU A 5 -8.87 -2.44 12.30
CA GLU A 5 -9.34 -3.83 12.10
C GLU A 5 -9.08 -4.25 10.66
N LEU A 6 -8.45 -5.40 10.44
CA LEU A 6 -8.26 -5.93 9.08
C LEU A 6 -9.60 -6.39 8.51
N VAL A 7 -10.08 -5.68 7.48
CA VAL A 7 -11.40 -5.96 6.86
C VAL A 7 -11.29 -6.57 5.46
N HIS A 8 -10.13 -6.42 4.80
CA HIS A 8 -9.91 -7.02 3.48
C HIS A 8 -8.44 -7.30 3.21
N LYS A 9 -8.20 -8.32 2.38
CA LYS A 9 -6.88 -8.75 1.92
C LYS A 9 -6.96 -9.16 0.45
N CYS A 10 -6.03 -8.67 -0.36
CA CYS A 10 -5.88 -9.14 -1.74
C CYS A 10 -4.42 -9.06 -2.20
N ILE A 11 -4.15 -9.65 -3.37
CA ILE A 11 -2.86 -9.57 -4.05
C ILE A 11 -3.02 -8.68 -5.28
N LEU A 12 -2.10 -7.74 -5.47
CA LEU A 12 -2.04 -6.90 -6.66
C LEU A 12 -0.77 -7.20 -7.48
N PRO A 13 -0.92 -7.53 -8.77
CA PRO A 13 0.22 -7.64 -9.66
C PRO A 13 0.73 -6.24 -10.04
N VAL A 14 2.04 -6.04 -9.93
CA VAL A 14 2.73 -4.83 -10.41
C VAL A 14 3.95 -5.26 -11.22
N GLY A 15 3.80 -5.24 -12.55
CA GLY A 15 4.79 -5.79 -13.46
C GLY A 15 4.87 -7.31 -13.31
N ALA A 16 6.07 -7.84 -13.01
CA ALA A 16 6.30 -9.26 -12.78
C ALA A 16 6.24 -9.68 -11.30
N GLU A 17 5.99 -8.73 -10.40
CA GLU A 17 5.94 -8.96 -8.96
C GLU A 17 4.50 -8.88 -8.46
N GLU A 18 4.22 -9.61 -7.39
CA GLU A 18 2.92 -9.62 -6.71
C GLU A 18 3.07 -9.03 -5.32
N TYR A 19 2.14 -8.14 -4.95
CA TYR A 19 2.18 -7.43 -3.69
C TYR A 19 0.93 -7.69 -2.86
N GLU A 20 1.13 -8.04 -1.60
CA GLU A 20 0.04 -8.16 -0.65
C GLU A 20 -0.49 -6.78 -0.25
N VAL A 21 -1.80 -6.62 -0.32
CA VAL A 21 -2.52 -5.44 0.13
C VAL A 21 -3.46 -5.84 1.25
N LEU A 22 -3.29 -5.15 2.37
CA LEU A 22 -4.13 -5.29 3.56
C LEU A 22 -4.92 -4.00 3.75
N VAL A 23 -6.24 -4.10 3.83
CA VAL A 23 -7.13 -2.95 4.06
C VAL A 23 -7.72 -3.05 5.45
N TYR A 24 -7.52 -1.98 6.22
CA TYR A 24 -7.97 -1.87 7.59
C TYR A 24 -9.08 -0.83 7.72
N SER A 25 -10.09 -1.12 8.53
CA SER A 25 -11.09 -0.15 8.99
C SER A 25 -10.56 0.56 10.23
N ARG A 26 -10.69 1.88 10.28
CA ARG A 26 -10.28 2.71 11.41
C ARG A 26 -11.49 3.16 12.23
N PRO A 27 -11.32 3.43 13.53
CA PRO A 27 -12.41 3.90 14.39
C PRO A 27 -12.99 5.28 14.03
N ASP A 28 -12.31 6.05 13.19
CA ASP A 28 -12.82 7.32 12.63
C ASP A 28 -13.70 7.12 11.37
N GLY A 29 -13.96 5.85 11.00
CA GLY A 29 -14.77 5.48 9.83
C GLY A 29 -13.98 5.42 8.52
N LEU A 30 -12.71 5.81 8.52
CA LEU A 30 -11.85 5.71 7.34
C LEU A 30 -11.33 4.29 7.14
N HIS A 31 -10.89 4.01 5.91
CA HIS A 31 -10.21 2.78 5.55
C HIS A 31 -8.80 3.09 5.10
N VAL A 32 -7.87 2.18 5.38
CA VAL A 32 -6.46 2.32 5.04
C VAL A 32 -5.97 1.05 4.38
N ALA A 33 -5.55 1.16 3.12
CA ALA A 33 -4.82 0.13 2.39
C ALA A 33 -3.32 0.25 2.67
N LYS A 34 -2.67 -0.88 2.93
CA LYS A 34 -1.24 -1.00 3.23
C LYS A 34 -0.59 -2.08 2.38
N THR A 35 0.61 -1.78 1.90
CA THR A 35 1.52 -2.77 1.31
C THR A 35 2.89 -2.60 1.94
N VAL A 36 3.37 -3.66 2.59
CA VAL A 36 4.71 -3.70 3.21
C VAL A 36 5.70 -4.18 2.16
N LEU A 37 6.71 -3.35 1.86
CA LEU A 37 7.79 -3.67 0.93
C LEU A 37 9.06 -4.14 1.67
N ALA A 38 9.29 -3.62 2.87
CA ALA A 38 10.33 -4.00 3.83
C ALA A 38 9.93 -3.52 5.23
N ASP A 39 10.68 -3.90 6.27
CA ASP A 39 10.34 -3.61 7.68
C ASP A 39 10.05 -2.13 7.97
N ASP A 40 10.74 -1.20 7.29
CA ASP A 40 10.56 0.26 7.43
C ASP A 40 9.98 0.93 6.16
N ASP A 41 9.42 0.15 5.24
CA ASP A 41 8.95 0.65 3.94
C ASP A 41 7.53 0.16 3.65
N VAL A 42 6.56 1.02 3.95
CA VAL A 42 5.14 0.72 3.82
C VAL A 42 4.47 1.78 2.97
N ILE A 43 3.81 1.34 1.91
CA ILE A 43 2.95 2.20 1.10
C ILE A 43 1.57 2.18 1.73
N ILE A 44 1.02 3.37 1.99
CA ILE A 44 -0.24 3.55 2.69
C ILE A 44 -1.13 4.50 1.86
N ASN A 45 -2.38 4.10 1.64
CA ASN A 45 -3.41 4.96 1.09
C ASN A 45 -4.70 4.86 1.91
N ASP A 46 -5.27 6.01 2.23
CA ASP A 46 -6.52 6.14 2.95
C ASP A 46 -7.70 6.49 2.01
N GLY A 47 -8.90 6.10 2.42
CA GLY A 47 -10.14 6.44 1.75
C GLY A 47 -11.35 6.38 2.69
N PRO A 48 -12.47 7.04 2.34
CA PRO A 48 -13.70 7.03 3.14
C PRO A 48 -14.39 5.66 3.18
N THR A 49 -14.09 4.78 2.23
CA THR A 49 -14.63 3.41 2.15
C THR A 49 -13.52 2.43 1.82
N LEU A 50 -13.77 1.13 2.07
CA LEU A 50 -12.89 0.04 1.66
C LEU A 50 -12.54 0.15 0.17
N ASP A 51 -13.55 0.28 -0.68
CA ASP A 51 -13.38 0.34 -2.13
C ASP A 51 -12.57 1.56 -2.56
N SER A 52 -12.84 2.73 -1.95
CA SER A 52 -12.12 3.97 -2.27
C SER A 52 -10.64 3.89 -1.86
N ALA A 53 -10.35 3.34 -0.68
CA ALA A 53 -8.97 3.11 -0.23
C ALA A 53 -8.25 2.11 -1.16
N LEU A 54 -8.91 1.01 -1.50
CA LEU A 54 -8.36 -0.03 -2.36
C LEU A 54 -8.13 0.45 -3.81
N GLU A 55 -9.08 1.19 -4.38
CA GLU A 55 -8.97 1.75 -5.74
C GLU A 55 -7.83 2.78 -5.82
N LYS A 56 -7.77 3.72 -4.85
CA LYS A 56 -6.66 4.66 -4.75
C LYS A 56 -5.33 3.93 -4.62
N HIS A 57 -5.28 2.88 -3.81
CA HIS A 57 -4.07 2.06 -3.64
C HIS A 57 -3.68 1.34 -4.92
N ARG A 58 -4.62 0.71 -5.63
CA ARG A 58 -4.38 0.07 -6.93
C ARG A 58 -3.78 1.02 -7.95
N ASN A 59 -4.27 2.26 -8.00
CA ASN A 59 -3.82 3.26 -8.96
C ASN A 59 -2.42 3.81 -8.63
N LEU A 60 -2.09 3.96 -7.35
CA LEU A 60 -0.83 4.60 -6.91
C LEU A 60 0.29 3.60 -6.59
N LEU A 61 -0.03 2.36 -6.26
CA LEU A 61 0.94 1.33 -5.87
C LEU A 61 2.02 1.10 -6.96
N PRO A 62 1.68 0.97 -8.26
CA PRO A 62 2.70 0.85 -9.31
C PRO A 62 3.66 2.03 -9.37
N LEU A 63 3.14 3.25 -9.21
CA LEU A 63 3.96 4.46 -9.24
C LEU A 63 4.93 4.50 -8.06
N ALA A 64 4.44 4.21 -6.85
CA ALA A 64 5.24 4.20 -5.64
C ALA A 64 6.36 3.14 -5.69
N ILE A 65 6.07 1.94 -6.18
CA ILE A 65 7.06 0.87 -6.38
C ILE A 65 8.12 1.28 -7.41
N ASN A 66 7.71 1.82 -8.55
CA ASN A 66 8.65 2.22 -9.60
C ASN A 66 9.54 3.38 -9.15
N SER A 67 8.96 4.38 -8.46
CA SER A 67 9.71 5.48 -7.85
C SER A 67 10.78 4.96 -6.89
N ARG A 68 10.40 4.04 -5.99
CA ARG A 68 11.33 3.40 -5.06
C ARG A 68 12.49 2.70 -5.78
N LYS A 69 12.22 1.91 -6.83
CA LYS A 69 13.26 1.21 -7.59
C LYS A 69 14.30 2.19 -8.15
N LEU A 70 13.85 3.33 -8.70
CA LEU A 70 14.75 4.38 -9.19
C LEU A 70 15.65 4.97 -8.09
N PHE A 71 15.12 5.20 -6.88
CA PHE A 71 15.92 5.72 -5.76
C PHE A 71 16.91 4.70 -5.19
N VAL A 72 16.54 3.42 -5.12
CA VAL A 72 17.44 2.35 -4.67
C VAL A 72 18.58 2.15 -5.67
N ASP A 73 18.27 2.13 -6.97
CA ASP A 73 19.28 1.95 -8.02
C ASP A 73 20.20 3.17 -8.15
N GLY A 74 19.67 4.38 -7.93
CA GLY A 74 20.46 5.62 -7.89
C GLY A 74 21.52 5.62 -6.78
N ARG A 75 21.21 5.08 -5.60
CA ARG A 75 22.16 4.97 -4.47
C ARG A 75 23.23 3.88 -4.65
N LYS A 76 23.00 2.88 -5.51
CA LYS A 76 24.01 1.85 -5.80
C LYS A 76 25.12 2.32 -6.76
N ARG A 77 24.95 3.49 -7.40
CA ARG A 77 25.89 4.05 -8.37
C ARG A 77 26.73 5.22 -7.85
N SER A 78 26.58 5.60 -6.58
CA SER A 78 27.39 6.61 -5.87
C SER A 78 28.37 5.94 -4.92
#